data_AF-A0A4Y2T2W5-F1
#
_entry.id   AF-A0A4Y2T2W5-F1
#
_cell.length_a   1.000
_cell.length_b   1.000
_cell.length_c   1.000
_cell.angle_alpha   90.00
_cell.angle_beta   90.00
_cell.angle_gamma   90.00
#
_symmetry.space_group_name_H-M   'P 1'
#
loop_
_entity.id
_entity.type
_entity.pdbx_description
1 polymer ?
#
loop_
_entity_poly.entity_id
_entity_poly.type
_entity_poly.pdbx_seq_one_letter_code
_entity_poly.pdbx_strand_id
1 'polypeptide(L)'
;MNDRATWIKNRVKVLKEVSKRAYYSIILDCTADLSYVEPITFVIRCITGEEPCTKEQFWGSISIEHSTGDALTDTFSRTGRDENSTEKYALPKL
;
A
#
# COMPACT_ATOMS: atom_id res chain seq x y z
N MET A 1 -5.13 -16.39 11.18
CA MET A 1 -5.84 -15.20 11.71
C MET A 1 -6.41 -14.47 10.48
N ASN A 2 -7.64 -14.79 10.06
CA ASN A 2 -8.02 -14.64 8.65
C ASN A 2 -9.44 -14.08 8.45
N ASP A 3 -9.67 -12.85 8.89
CA ASP A 3 -10.88 -12.10 8.54
C ASP A 3 -10.48 -10.85 7.72
N ARG A 4 -11.09 -10.72 6.54
CA ARG A 4 -10.94 -9.58 5.61
C ARG A 4 -11.18 -8.24 6.32
N ALA A 5 -12.12 -8.17 7.26
CA ALA A 5 -12.42 -6.95 7.99
C ALA A 5 -11.28 -6.55 8.94
N THR A 6 -10.57 -7.52 9.54
CA THR A 6 -9.37 -7.27 10.35
C THR A 6 -8.23 -6.69 9.49
N TRP A 7 -8.04 -7.18 8.27
CA TRP A 7 -7.03 -6.67 7.35
C TRP A 7 -7.33 -5.23 6.88
N ILE A 8 -8.59 -4.95 6.50
CA ILE A 8 -9.03 -3.60 6.13
C ILE A 8 -8.85 -2.62 7.29
N LYS A 9 -9.26 -3.00 8.51
CA LYS A 9 -9.08 -2.18 9.72
C LYS A 9 -7.62 -1.82 9.95
N ASN A 10 -6.70 -2.77 9.75
CA ASN A 10 -5.27 -2.51 9.89
C ASN A 10 -4.75 -1.50 8.85
N ARG A 11 -5.16 -1.60 7.58
CA ARG A 11 -4.75 -0.64 6.53
C ARG A 11 -5.19 0.78 6.83
N VAL A 12 -6.45 0.94 7.24
CA VAL A 12 -7.00 2.25 7.64
C VAL A 12 -6.25 2.81 8.86
N LYS A 13 -5.94 1.96 9.84
CA LYS A 13 -5.15 2.36 11.01
C LYS A 13 -3.75 2.87 10.62
N VAL A 14 -3.06 2.17 9.72
CA VAL A 14 -1.75 2.59 9.21
C VAL A 14 -1.86 3.97 8.54
N LEU A 15 -2.81 4.17 7.63
CA LEU A 15 -2.99 5.47 6.95
C LEU A 15 -3.32 6.61 7.92
N LYS A 16 -4.21 6.38 8.89
CA LYS A 16 -4.53 7.38 9.93
C LYS A 16 -3.30 7.77 10.74
N GLU A 17 -2.43 6.81 11.06
CA GLU A 17 -1.20 7.11 11.80
C GLU A 17 -0.17 7.86 10.94
N VAL A 18 -0.02 7.47 9.68
CA VAL A 18 0.89 8.11 8.72
C VAL A 18 0.47 9.54 8.41
N SER A 19 -0.84 9.80 8.26
CA SER A 19 -1.39 11.14 7.98
C SER A 19 -1.06 12.20 9.03
N LYS A 20 -0.69 11.77 10.25
CA LYS A 20 -0.29 12.66 11.35
C LYS A 20 1.22 12.92 11.39
N ARG A 21 2.01 12.30 10.51
CA ARG A 21 3.48 12.39 10.50
C ARG A 21 3.93 13.42 9.47
N ALA A 22 4.88 14.27 9.87
CA ALA A 22 5.51 15.22 8.96
C ALA A 22 6.40 14.52 7.91
N TYR A 23 6.93 13.34 8.22
CA TYR A 23 7.85 12.60 7.36
C TYR A 23 7.46 11.12 7.26
N TYR A 24 7.25 10.67 6.02
CA TYR A 24 7.05 9.28 5.68
C TYR A 24 7.67 8.97 4.32
N SER A 25 8.00 7.71 4.08
CA SER A 25 8.34 7.20 2.76
C SER A 25 7.48 5.99 2.43
N ILE A 26 7.15 5.83 1.15
CA ILE A 26 6.50 4.63 0.62
C ILE A 26 7.57 3.84 -0.11
N ILE A 27 7.71 2.57 0.25
CA ILE A 27 8.63 1.64 -0.39
C ILE A 27 7.77 0.70 -1.21
N LEU A 28 8.04 0.65 -2.50
CA LEU A 28 7.47 -0.31 -3.43
C LEU A 28 8.52 -1.37 -3.68
N ASP A 29 8.23 -2.60 -3.26
CA ASP A 29 9.12 -3.73 -3.45
C ASP A 29 8.47 -4.74 -4.39
N CYS A 30 9.24 -5.20 -5.37
CA CYS A 30 8.80 -6.17 -6.36
C CYS A 30 9.84 -7.28 -6.46
N THR A 31 9.45 -8.51 -6.15
CA THR A 31 10.28 -9.67 -6.44
C THR A 31 9.90 -10.17 -7.82
N ALA A 32 10.73 -9.87 -8.82
CA ALA A 32 10.48 -10.30 -10.20
C ALA A 32 10.39 -11.82 -10.29
N ASP A 33 9.31 -12.30 -10.92
CA ASP A 33 9.05 -13.72 -11.19
C ASP A 33 8.75 -13.89 -12.69
N LEU A 34 9.06 -15.06 -13.25
CA LEU A 34 8.83 -15.43 -14.64
C LEU A 34 7.34 -15.51 -15.03
N SER A 35 6.42 -15.22 -14.10
CA SER A 35 4.98 -15.39 -14.23
C SER A 35 4.23 -14.21 -14.86
N TYR A 36 4.92 -13.14 -15.27
CA TYR A 36 4.35 -11.93 -15.90
C TYR A 36 3.31 -11.18 -15.05
N VAL A 37 3.02 -11.61 -13.82
CA VAL A 37 2.12 -10.92 -12.88
C VAL A 37 2.85 -10.80 -11.56
N GLU A 38 3.41 -9.63 -11.29
CA GLU A 38 4.27 -9.43 -10.13
C GLU A 38 3.49 -8.77 -8.98
N PRO A 39 3.55 -9.31 -7.75
CA PRO A 39 2.97 -8.64 -6.60
C PRO A 39 3.91 -7.53 -6.12
N ILE A 40 3.53 -6.28 -6.35
CA ILE A 40 4.19 -5.13 -5.73
C ILE A 40 3.70 -4.98 -4.30
N THR A 41 4.65 -4.99 -3.37
CA THR A 41 4.44 -4.80 -1.94
C THR A 41 4.62 -3.34 -1.55
N PHE A 42 3.71 -2.84 -0.71
CA PHE A 42 3.74 -1.49 -0.15
C PHE A 42 4.14 -1.56 1.31
N VAL A 43 5.27 -0.94 1.62
CA VAL A 43 5.70 -0.70 3.00
C VAL A 43 5.71 0.80 3.23
N ILE A 44 4.99 1.24 4.28
CA ILE A 44 5.04 2.65 4.70
C ILE A 44 6.03 2.75 5.85
N ARG A 45 7.03 3.60 5.68
CA ARG A 45 8.07 3.89 6.67
C ARG A 45 7.82 5.29 7.24
N CYS A 46 7.79 5.41 8.57
CA CYS A 46 7.65 6.69 9.25
C CYS A 46 8.69 6.84 10.36
N ILE A 47 9.00 8.09 10.71
CA ILE A 47 9.78 8.41 11.92
C ILE A 47 8.82 8.63 13.09
N THR A 48 9.14 8.02 14.23
CA THR A 48 8.31 8.04 15.45
C THR A 48 9.18 8.24 16.69
N GLY A 49 8.55 8.65 17.80
CA GLY A 49 9.23 8.88 19.07
C GLY A 49 9.76 10.30 19.24
N GLU A 50 10.12 10.64 20.49
CA GLU A 50 10.90 11.85 20.81
C GLU A 50 12.36 11.67 20.35
N GLU A 51 12.90 10.46 20.51
CA GLU A 51 14.11 10.03 19.81
C GLU A 51 13.74 9.43 18.44
N PRO A 52 14.39 9.83 17.34
CA PRO A 52 14.02 9.39 15.99
C PRO A 52 14.15 7.87 15.81
N CYS A 53 13.02 7.17 15.80
CA CYS A 53 12.94 5.74 15.52
C CYS A 53 12.19 5.48 14.22
N THR A 54 12.77 4.66 13.35
CA THR A 54 12.15 4.26 12.09
C THR A 54 11.17 3.12 12.33
N LYS A 55 9.92 3.31 11.90
CA LYS A 55 8.87 2.29 11.95
C LYS A 55 8.41 1.96 10.54
N GLU A 56 8.44 0.67 10.21
CA GLU A 56 7.96 0.14 8.94
C GLU A 56 6.66 -0.65 9.14
N GLN A 57 5.69 -0.41 8.28
CA GLN A 57 4.39 -1.06 8.34
C GLN A 57 4.00 -1.56 6.96
N PHE A 58 3.85 -2.88 6.83
CA PHE A 58 3.27 -3.49 5.64
C PHE A 58 1.83 -3.00 5.49
N TRP A 59 1.52 -2.46 4.31
CA TRP A 59 0.19 -1.93 4.02
C TRP A 59 -0.61 -2.81 3.05
N GLY A 60 0.06 -3.55 2.17
CA GLY A 60 -0.60 -4.46 1.25
C GLY A 60 0.25 -4.78 0.04
N SER A 61 -0.33 -5.51 -0.89
CA SER A 61 0.26 -5.77 -2.20
C SER A 61 -0.77 -5.61 -3.31
N ILE A 62 -0.31 -5.26 -4.50
CA ILE A 62 -1.11 -5.21 -5.73
C ILE A 62 -0.41 -6.03 -6.81
N SER A 63 -1.18 -6.77 -7.58
CA SER A 63 -0.68 -7.49 -8.74
C SER A 63 -0.62 -6.56 -9.93
N ILE A 64 0.54 -6.48 -10.58
CA ILE A 64 0.74 -5.73 -11.83
C ILE A 64 1.23 -6.67 -12.92
N GLU A 65 0.66 -6.56 -14.11
CA GLU A 65 1.05 -7.37 -15.27
C GLU A 65 2.34 -6.86 -15.92
N HIS A 66 2.61 -5.56 -15.77
CA HIS A 66 3.80 -4.92 -16.32
C HIS A 66 4.39 -3.98 -15.27
N SER A 67 5.67 -4.14 -14.94
CA SER A 67 6.41 -3.30 -13.98
C SER A 67 6.96 -2.02 -14.62
N THR A 68 6.32 -1.54 -15.70
CA THR A 68 6.64 -0.26 -16.31
C THR A 68 6.10 0.89 -15.45
N GLY A 69 6.77 2.05 -15.49
CA GLY A 69 6.33 3.24 -14.75
C GLY A 69 4.90 3.67 -15.09
N ASP A 70 4.50 3.50 -16.36
CA ASP A 70 3.16 3.84 -16.83
C ASP A 70 2.10 2.89 -16.27
N ALA A 71 2.34 1.57 -16.30
CA ALA A 71 1.42 0.58 -15.76
C ALA A 71 1.21 0.76 -14.25
N LEU A 72 2.26 1.15 -13.52
CA LEU A 72 2.16 1.52 -12.11
C LEU A 72 1.26 2.75 -11.92
N THR A 73 1.55 3.83 -12.65
CA THR A 73 0.81 5.09 -12.56
C THR A 73 -0.66 4.92 -12.88
N ASP A 74 -0.98 4.15 -13.92
CA ASP A 74 -2.35 3.84 -14.32
C ASP A 74 -3.08 3.01 -13.25
N THR A 75 -2.41 2.00 -12.71
CA THR A 75 -2.98 1.14 -11.66
C THR A 75 -3.33 1.95 -10.41
N PHE A 76 -2.46 2.88 -10.00
CA PHE A 76 -2.72 3.78 -8.86
C PHE A 76 -3.82 4.81 -9.15
N SER A 77 -3.83 5.35 -10.37
CA SER A 77 -4.82 6.35 -10.77
C SER A 77 -6.23 5.79 -10.88
N ARG A 78 -6.37 4.50 -11.22
CA ARG A 78 -7.64 3.77 -11.30
C ARG A 78 -8.14 3.36 -9.92
N THR A 79 -7.25 2.85 -9.06
CA THR A 79 -7.62 2.44 -7.69
C THR A 79 -8.04 3.61 -6.79
N GLY A 80 -7.62 4.85 -7.09
CA GLY A 80 -8.08 6.06 -6.40
C GLY A 80 -9.43 6.62 -6.86
N ARG A 81 -9.96 6.18 -8.02
CA ARG A 81 -11.19 6.71 -8.64
C ARG A 81 -12.40 5.80 -8.55
N ASP A 82 -12.21 4.52 -8.25
CA ASP A 82 -13.33 3.57 -8.23
C ASP A 82 -13.98 3.51 -6.83
N GLU A 83 -15.04 4.29 -6.67
CA GLU A 83 -15.83 4.42 -5.45
C GLU A 83 -16.87 3.31 -5.26
N ASN A 84 -16.97 2.35 -6.18
CA ASN A 84 -17.88 1.21 -6.12
C ASN A 84 -17.20 -0.16 -6.31
N SER A 85 -15.86 -0.24 -6.32
CA SER A 85 -15.16 -1.53 -6.43
C SER A 85 -15.21 -2.34 -5.13
N THR A 86 -16.09 -3.34 -5.08
CA THR A 86 -16.22 -4.32 -4.00
C THR A 86 -15.06 -5.33 -3.94
N GLU A 87 -14.01 -5.18 -4.76
CA GLU A 87 -13.00 -6.21 -4.97
C GLU A 87 -11.62 -5.79 -4.46
N LYS A 88 -11.19 -6.48 -3.39
CA LYS A 88 -9.83 -6.96 -3.02
C LYS A 88 -8.62 -6.00 -3.04
N TYR A 89 -8.64 -4.88 -3.74
CA TYR A 89 -7.50 -3.99 -4.00
C TYR A 89 -7.80 -2.49 -3.85
N ALA A 90 -9.02 -2.11 -3.47
CA ALA A 90 -9.35 -0.70 -3.20
C ALA A 90 -8.43 -0.12 -2.10
N LEU A 91 -7.84 1.04 -2.38
CA LEU A 91 -7.11 1.84 -1.41
C LEU A 91 -8.14 2.61 -0.57
N PRO A 92 -8.03 2.66 0.76
CA PRO A 92 -8.93 3.48 1.56
C PRO A 92 -8.81 4.95 1.14
N LYS A 93 -9.94 5.63 0.89
CA LYS A 93 -9.97 7.08 0.69
C LYS A 93 -9.46 7.76 1.99
N LEU A 94 -8.49 8.67 1.84
CA LEU A 94 -7.91 9.50 2.91
C LEU A 94 -8.92 10.54 3.40
#